data_AF-A0A328EBI0-F1
#
_entry.id   AF-A0A328EBI0-F1
#
_cell.length_a   1.000
_cell.length_b   1.000
_cell.length_c   1.000
_cell.angle_alpha   90.00
_cell.angle_beta   90.00
_cell.angle_gamma   90.00
#
_symmetry.space_group_name_H-M   'P 1'
#
loop_
_entity.id
_entity.type
_entity.pdbx_description
1 polymer ?
#
loop_
_entity_poly.entity_id
_entity_poly.type
_entity_poly.pdbx_seq_one_letter_code
_entity_poly.pdbx_strand_id
1 'polypeptide(L)'
;MNPVLQQYLPQELREIAADFKIPEAFLVNNSNLIQLILKSKSLAEYEEKQNWFNLLPIMSPEQIEKLRDILTREQQKLEEINQKYSQKQAEISEKYQQSFNPALYSQAQAKIHAQENEAREQEMIEADNLLTQM
;
A
#
# COMPACT_ATOMS: atom_id res chain seq x y z
N MET A 1 10.18 -15.63 -24.16
CA MET A 1 10.37 -14.41 -23.33
C MET A 1 11.47 -13.59 -24.00
N ASN A 2 11.24 -12.32 -24.32
CA ASN A 2 12.18 -11.53 -25.12
C ASN A 2 13.44 -11.19 -24.26
N PRO A 3 14.66 -11.60 -24.67
CA PRO A 3 15.88 -11.43 -23.86
C PRO A 3 16.21 -9.96 -23.56
N VAL A 4 15.79 -9.03 -24.43
CA VAL A 4 16.03 -7.60 -24.28
C VAL A 4 15.26 -7.03 -23.08
N LEU A 5 14.04 -7.52 -22.83
CA LEU A 5 13.24 -7.08 -21.67
C LEU A 5 13.91 -7.46 -20.35
N GLN A 6 14.59 -8.61 -20.29
CA GLN A 6 15.24 -9.08 -19.06
C GLN A 6 16.48 -8.26 -18.71
N GLN A 7 17.18 -7.73 -19.72
CA GLN A 7 18.40 -6.95 -19.52
C GLN A 7 18.12 -5.52 -19.06
N TYR A 8 17.07 -4.89 -19.58
CA TYR A 8 16.84 -3.45 -19.39
C TYR A 8 15.66 -3.09 -18.47
N LEU A 9 14.84 -4.07 -18.06
CA LEU A 9 13.71 -3.84 -17.14
C LEU A 9 13.87 -4.59 -15.81
N PRO A 10 13.43 -3.98 -14.69
CA PRO A 10 13.34 -4.64 -13.39
C PRO A 10 12.37 -5.81 -13.44
N GLN A 11 12.61 -6.84 -12.62
CA GLN A 11 11.85 -8.10 -12.62
C GLN A 11 10.33 -7.88 -12.53
N GLU A 12 9.88 -6.96 -11.68
CA GLU A 12 8.47 -6.61 -11.47
C GLU A 12 7.76 -6.15 -12.74
N LEU A 13 8.48 -5.50 -13.65
CA LEU A 13 7.92 -4.97 -14.89
C LEU A 13 8.06 -5.93 -16.07
N ARG A 14 8.82 -7.02 -15.94
CA ARG A 14 9.09 -7.94 -17.06
C ARG A 14 7.85 -8.69 -17.50
N GLU A 15 7.00 -9.09 -16.55
CA GLU A 15 5.76 -9.80 -16.84
C GLU A 15 4.79 -8.87 -17.56
N ILE A 16 4.57 -7.68 -17.00
CA ILE A 16 3.70 -6.65 -17.59
C ILE A 16 4.21 -6.25 -18.98
N ALA A 17 5.52 -6.03 -19.12
CA ALA A 17 6.12 -5.64 -20.39
C ALA A 17 6.07 -6.73 -21.47
N ALA A 18 5.93 -8.01 -21.08
CA ALA A 18 5.82 -9.11 -22.02
C ALA A 18 4.51 -9.09 -22.82
N ASP A 19 3.46 -8.48 -22.25
CA ASP A 19 2.16 -8.34 -22.91
C ASP A 19 2.17 -7.24 -23.99
N PHE A 20 3.13 -6.30 -23.93
CA PHE A 20 3.20 -5.16 -24.85
C PHE A 20 4.22 -5.37 -25.97
N LYS A 21 3.91 -4.82 -27.14
CA LYS A 21 4.87 -4.69 -28.25
C LYS A 21 5.67 -3.41 -28.07
N ILE A 22 6.81 -3.53 -27.40
CA ILE A 22 7.70 -2.40 -27.09
C ILE A 22 8.87 -2.34 -28.10
N PRO A 23 9.16 -1.17 -28.70
CA PRO A 23 10.31 -1.01 -29.59
C PRO A 23 11.65 -1.25 -28.87
N GLU A 24 12.47 -2.17 -29.39
CA GLU A 24 13.75 -2.56 -28.79
C GLU A 24 14.74 -1.39 -28.67
N ALA A 25 14.77 -0.50 -29.66
CA ALA A 25 15.61 0.70 -29.64
C ALA A 25 15.34 1.59 -28.40
N PHE A 26 14.10 1.64 -27.93
CA PHE A 26 13.72 2.40 -26.75
C PHE A 26 13.97 1.63 -25.46
N LEU A 27 13.92 0.29 -25.48
CA LEU A 27 14.36 -0.52 -24.35
C LEU A 27 15.84 -0.33 -24.04
N VAL A 28 16.68 -0.25 -25.09
CA VAL A 28 18.14 -0.07 -24.93
C VAL A 28 18.48 1.38 -24.57
N ASN A 29 17.97 2.35 -25.33
CA ASN A 29 18.41 3.75 -25.19
C ASN A 29 17.60 4.56 -24.18
N ASN A 30 16.36 4.13 -23.87
CA ASN A 30 15.40 4.90 -23.08
C ASN A 30 14.61 4.00 -22.10
N SER A 31 15.30 3.05 -21.47
CA SER A 31 14.68 2.10 -20.53
C SER A 31 13.87 2.78 -19.42
N ASN A 32 14.33 3.95 -18.95
CA ASN A 32 13.62 4.74 -17.94
C ASN A 32 12.23 5.20 -18.43
N LEU A 33 12.13 5.71 -19.67
CA LEU A 33 10.85 6.14 -20.23
C LEU A 33 9.87 4.97 -20.35
N ILE A 34 10.35 3.79 -20.75
CA ILE A 34 9.52 2.58 -20.81
C ILE A 34 9.00 2.22 -19.41
N GLN A 35 9.86 2.29 -18.39
CA GLN A 35 9.43 2.05 -17.01
C GLN A 35 8.38 3.07 -16.54
N LEU A 36 8.54 4.34 -16.89
CA LEU A 36 7.56 5.39 -16.57
C LEU A 36 6.20 5.13 -17.24
N ILE A 37 6.19 4.75 -18.51
CA ILE A 37 4.94 4.41 -19.23
C ILE A 37 4.27 3.18 -18.61
N LEU A 38 5.05 2.15 -18.27
CA LEU A 38 4.51 0.93 -17.64
C LEU A 38 3.93 1.20 -16.24
N LYS A 39 4.58 2.08 -15.46
CA LYS A 39 4.18 2.44 -14.09
C LYS A 39 3.15 3.56 -14.01
N SER A 40 2.92 4.31 -15.09
CA SER A 40 1.95 5.41 -15.10
C SER A 40 0.56 4.90 -14.74
N LYS A 41 -0.11 5.62 -13.84
CA LYS A 41 -1.50 5.32 -13.45
C LYS A 41 -2.49 5.99 -14.39
N SER A 42 -2.07 7.05 -15.07
CA SER A 42 -2.85 7.76 -16.07
C SER A 42 -3.06 6.94 -17.35
N LEU A 43 -2.15 5.98 -17.61
CA LEU A 43 -2.27 4.99 -18.68
C LEU A 43 -2.71 3.68 -18.05
N ALA A 44 -3.97 3.54 -17.67
CA ALA A 44 -4.42 2.34 -16.96
C ALA A 44 -4.68 1.19 -17.95
N GLU A 45 -5.23 1.52 -19.11
CA GLU A 45 -5.70 0.52 -20.06
C GLU A 45 -4.57 0.00 -20.94
N TYR A 46 -4.67 -1.28 -21.31
CA TYR A 46 -3.72 -1.93 -22.21
C TYR A 46 -3.62 -1.19 -23.54
N GLU A 47 -4.76 -0.79 -24.13
CA GLU A 47 -4.79 -0.12 -25.44
C GLU A 47 -4.06 1.23 -25.41
N GLU A 48 -4.21 1.99 -24.32
CA GLU A 48 -3.56 3.28 -24.16
C GLU A 48 -2.03 3.13 -24.09
N LYS A 49 -1.54 2.21 -23.25
CA LYS A 49 -0.10 1.92 -23.16
C LYS A 49 0.46 1.43 -24.48
N GLN A 50 -0.25 0.52 -25.16
CA GLN A 50 0.20 0.00 -26.46
C GLN A 50 0.22 1.11 -27.52
N ASN A 51 -0.76 2.02 -27.52
CA ASN A 51 -0.77 3.17 -28.41
C ASN A 51 0.46 4.07 -28.17
N TRP A 52 0.79 4.36 -26.91
CA TRP A 52 2.01 5.12 -26.59
C TRP A 52 3.27 4.43 -27.10
N PHE A 53 3.41 3.12 -26.92
CA PHE A 53 4.55 2.38 -27.47
C PHE A 53 4.61 2.41 -29.00
N ASN A 54 3.46 2.38 -29.67
CA ASN A 54 3.39 2.52 -31.13
C ASN A 54 3.76 3.93 -31.62
N LEU A 55 3.50 4.96 -30.82
CA LEU A 55 3.81 6.35 -31.15
C LEU A 55 5.27 6.73 -30.88
N LEU A 56 5.94 6.07 -29.93
CA LEU A 56 7.35 6.35 -29.57
C LEU A 56 8.29 6.50 -30.79
N PRO A 57 8.27 5.60 -31.79
CA PRO A 57 9.17 5.71 -32.95
C PRO A 57 8.84 6.86 -33.91
N ILE A 58 7.61 7.40 -33.83
CA ILE A 58 7.11 8.45 -34.74
C ILE A 58 7.22 9.83 -34.08
N MET A 59 7.31 9.88 -32.75
CA MET A 59 7.45 11.13 -32.00
C MET A 59 8.81 11.78 -32.21
N SER A 60 8.81 13.12 -32.25
CA SER A 60 10.04 13.90 -32.28
C SER A 60 10.75 13.85 -30.90
N PRO A 61 12.07 14.11 -30.86
CA PRO A 61 12.81 14.15 -29.60
C PRO A 61 12.19 15.11 -28.56
N GLU A 62 11.71 16.27 -29.00
CA GLU A 62 11.05 17.23 -28.12
C GLU A 62 9.74 16.70 -27.53
N GLN A 63 8.97 15.93 -28.29
CA GLN A 63 7.75 15.30 -27.81
C GLN A 63 8.06 14.19 -26.80
N ILE A 64 9.13 13.43 -27.04
CA ILE A 64 9.62 12.40 -26.11
C ILE A 64 10.05 13.02 -24.78
N GLU A 65 10.78 14.13 -24.79
CA GLU A 65 11.17 14.85 -23.57
C GLU A 65 9.95 15.40 -22.82
N LYS A 66 8.98 16.00 -23.52
CA LYS A 66 7.72 16.45 -22.90
C LYS A 66 6.96 15.31 -22.25
N LEU A 67 6.86 14.15 -22.92
CA LEU A 67 6.23 12.97 -22.36
C LEU A 67 6.95 12.52 -21.08
N ARG A 68 8.29 12.46 -21.12
CA ARG A 68 9.10 12.11 -19.96
C ARG A 68 8.86 13.07 -18.78
N ASP A 69 8.83 14.37 -19.04
CA ASP A 69 8.57 15.38 -18.01
C ASP A 69 7.19 15.23 -17.37
N ILE A 70 6.16 14.97 -18.19
CA ILE A 70 4.79 14.77 -17.70
C ILE A 70 4.73 13.54 -16.79
N LEU A 71 5.28 12.41 -17.24
CA LEU A 71 5.27 11.16 -16.48
C LEU A 71 6.13 11.25 -15.20
N THR A 72 7.25 11.96 -15.26
CA THR A 72 8.11 12.18 -14.08
C THR A 72 7.38 13.02 -13.03
N ARG A 73 6.68 14.08 -13.45
CA ARG A 73 5.86 14.90 -12.54
C ARG A 73 4.68 14.12 -11.96
N GLU A 74 4.05 13.26 -12.75
CA GLU A 74 3.01 12.34 -12.25
C GLU A 74 3.57 11.46 -11.13
N GLN A 75 4.71 10.81 -11.37
CA GLN A 75 5.37 9.95 -10.39
C GLN A 75 5.72 10.70 -9.11
N GLN A 76 6.33 11.88 -9.22
CA GLN A 76 6.70 12.72 -8.07
C GLN A 76 5.48 13.09 -7.23
N LYS A 77 4.38 13.52 -7.87
CA LYS A 77 3.14 13.84 -7.15
C LYS A 77 2.55 12.63 -6.43
N LEU A 78 2.58 11.46 -7.05
CA LEU A 78 2.11 10.22 -6.42
C LEU A 78 2.99 9.85 -5.22
N GLU A 79 4.30 10.03 -5.33
CA GLU A 79 5.24 9.77 -4.24
C GLU A 79 5.06 10.75 -3.08
N GLU A 80 4.90 12.05 -3.35
CA GLU A 80 4.57 13.07 -2.34
C GLU A 80 3.26 12.73 -1.60
N ILE A 81 2.25 12.28 -2.34
CA ILE A 81 0.98 11.85 -1.75
C ILE A 81 1.21 10.65 -0.83
N ASN A 82 1.92 9.61 -1.30
CA ASN A 82 2.22 8.43 -0.51
C ASN A 82 3.02 8.76 0.76
N GLN A 83 4.02 9.65 0.67
CA GLN A 83 4.79 10.11 1.82
C GLN A 83 3.89 10.81 2.85
N LYS A 84 3.02 11.72 2.41
CA LYS A 84 2.06 12.39 3.31
C LYS A 84 1.12 11.41 4.00
N TYR A 85 0.63 10.39 3.30
CA TYR A 85 -0.21 9.36 3.91
C TYR A 85 0.57 8.47 4.88
N SER A 86 1.81 8.09 4.55
CA SER A 86 2.67 7.30 5.43
C SER A 86 3.01 8.04 6.71
N GLN A 87 3.34 9.34 6.62
CA GLN A 87 3.57 10.20 7.79
C GLN A 87 2.32 10.28 8.68
N LYS A 88 1.13 10.51 8.10
CA LYS A 88 -0.12 10.51 8.86
C LYS A 88 -0.41 9.18 9.54
N GLN A 89 -0.12 8.05 8.90
CA GLN A 89 -0.27 6.73 9.52
C GLN A 89 0.68 6.56 10.71
N ALA A 90 1.94 7.00 10.58
CA ALA A 90 2.91 6.97 11.66
C ALA A 90 2.47 7.84 12.85
N GLU A 91 2.02 9.07 12.59
CA GLU A 91 1.48 9.98 13.61
C GLU A 91 0.27 9.38 14.35
N ILE A 92 -0.65 8.75 13.62
CA ILE A 92 -1.80 8.06 14.21
C ILE A 92 -1.33 6.90 15.09
N SER A 93 -0.43 6.05 14.59
CA SER A 93 0.13 4.92 15.33
C SER A 93 0.79 5.38 16.63
N GLU A 94 1.62 6.42 16.57
CA GLU A 94 2.29 7.00 17.73
C GLU A 94 1.26 7.54 18.74
N LYS A 95 0.24 8.27 18.28
CA LYS A 95 -0.84 8.77 19.14
C LYS A 95 -1.59 7.65 19.85
N TYR A 96 -1.89 6.54 19.17
CA TYR A 96 -2.53 5.38 19.79
C TYR A 96 -1.61 4.67 20.78
N GLN A 97 -0.31 4.54 20.48
CA GLN A 97 0.69 3.98 21.40
C GLN A 97 0.83 4.82 22.67
N GLN A 98 0.85 6.15 22.55
CA GLN A 98 0.92 7.06 23.70
C GLN A 98 -0.37 7.07 24.52
N SER A 99 -1.53 6.95 23.86
CA SER A 99 -2.84 6.90 24.52
C SER A 99 -3.10 5.55 25.20
N PHE A 100 -2.41 4.49 24.77
CA PHE A 100 -2.50 3.18 25.39
C PHE A 100 -1.69 3.16 26.68
N ASN A 101 -2.38 3.27 27.81
CA ASN A 101 -1.77 3.14 29.12
C ASN A 101 -1.97 1.71 29.65
N PRO A 102 -0.96 0.82 29.56
CA PRO A 102 -1.09 -0.59 29.94
C PRO A 102 -1.43 -0.77 31.42
N ALA A 103 -1.01 0.16 32.29
CA ALA A 103 -1.30 0.11 33.71
C ALA A 103 -2.81 0.35 34.00
N LEU A 104 -3.43 1.30 33.29
CA LEU A 104 -4.89 1.54 33.39
C LEU A 104 -5.68 0.33 32.88
N TYR A 105 -5.22 -0.30 31.80
CA TYR A 105 -5.88 -1.48 31.24
C TYR A 105 -5.81 -2.68 32.21
N SER A 106 -4.63 -2.97 32.75
CA SER A 106 -4.44 -4.02 33.75
C SER A 106 -5.26 -3.77 35.02
N GLN A 107 -5.33 -2.52 35.49
CA GLN A 107 -6.11 -2.17 36.67
C GLN A 107 -7.62 -2.32 36.43
N ALA A 108 -8.13 -1.94 35.25
CA ALA A 108 -9.53 -2.17 34.89
C ALA A 108 -9.86 -3.66 34.85
N GLN A 109 -8.97 -4.47 34.28
CA GLN A 109 -9.14 -5.92 34.19
C GLN A 109 -9.14 -6.58 35.57
N ALA A 110 -8.27 -6.14 36.48
CA ALA A 110 -8.24 -6.60 37.86
C ALA A 110 -9.53 -6.22 38.62
N LYS A 111 -10.08 -5.02 38.39
CA LYS A 111 -11.36 -4.60 38.99
C LYS A 111 -12.53 -5.46 38.53
N ILE A 112 -12.60 -5.77 37.24
CA ILE A 112 -13.65 -6.63 36.67
C ILE A 112 -13.57 -8.03 37.31
N HIS A 113 -12.38 -8.62 37.38
CA HIS A 113 -12.22 -9.93 38.02
C HIS A 113 -12.56 -9.93 39.51
N ALA A 114 -12.24 -8.87 40.24
CA ALA A 114 -12.62 -8.74 41.64
C ALA A 114 -14.15 -8.68 41.80
N GLN A 115 -14.84 -7.89 40.98
CA GLN A 115 -16.30 -7.80 40.98
C GLN A 115 -16.97 -9.13 40.59
N GLU A 116 -16.43 -9.86 39.61
CA GLU A 116 -16.93 -11.18 39.23
C GLU A 116 -16.79 -12.20 40.37
N ASN A 117 -15.68 -12.18 41.10
CA ASN A 117 -15.50 -13.07 42.25
C ASN A 117 -16.42 -12.72 43.40
N GLU A 118 -16.58 -11.42 43.73
CA GLU A 118 -17.54 -10.97 44.75
C GLU A 118 -18.97 -11.36 44.38
N ALA A 119 -19.37 -11.19 43.12
CA ALA A 119 -20.68 -11.61 42.63
C ALA A 119 -20.87 -13.13 42.75
N ARG A 120 -19.84 -13.92 42.39
CA ARG A 120 -19.88 -15.38 42.50
C ARG A 120 -19.97 -15.87 43.96
N GLU A 121 -19.29 -15.21 44.89
CA GLU A 121 -19.41 -15.50 46.32
C GLU A 121 -20.79 -15.15 46.85
N GLN A 122 -21.37 -14.02 46.44
CA GLN A 122 -22.74 -13.63 46.80
C GLN A 122 -23.77 -14.64 46.26
N GLU A 123 -23.64 -15.05 45.00
CA GLU A 123 -24.49 -16.09 44.38
C GLU A 123 -24.37 -17.43 45.12
N MET A 124 -23.16 -17.80 45.56
CA MET A 124 -22.94 -19.02 46.33
C MET A 124 -23.61 -18.94 47.72
N ILE A 125 -23.51 -17.79 48.40
CA ILE A 125 -24.16 -17.55 49.69
C ILE A 125 -25.69 -17.54 49.55
N GLU A 126 -26.23 -16.93 48.49
CA GLU A 126 -27.67 -16.96 48.20
C GLU A 126 -28.16 -18.37 47.89
N ALA A 127 -27.40 -19.14 47.11
CA ALA A 127 -27.73 -20.54 46.81
C ALA A 127 -27.75 -21.41 48.07
N ASP A 128 -26.78 -21.25 48.97
CA ASP A 128 -26.73 -21.98 50.24
C ASP A 128 -27.90 -21.60 51.18
N ASN A 129 -28.24 -20.31 51.24
CA ASN A 129 -29.39 -19.84 52.01
C ASN A 129 -30.72 -20.38 51.47
N LEU A 130 -30.88 -20.49 50.14
CA LEU A 130 -32.05 -21.08 49.50
C LEU A 130 -32.19 -22.58 49.80
N LEU A 131 -31.07 -23.32 49.80
CA LEU A 131 -31.05 -24.75 50.14
C LEU A 131 -31.40 -25.00 51.61
N THR A 132 -31.07 -24.06 52.50
CA THR A 132 -31.35 -24.18 53.94
C THR A 132 -32.81 -23.83 54.30
N GLN A 133 -33.56 -23.22 53.38
CA GLN A 133 -34.99 -22.90 53.56
C GLN A 133 -35.96 -23.98 53.03
N MET A 134 -35.46 -25.07 52.44
CA MET A 134 -36.25 -26.25 52.04
C MET A 134 -36.24 -27.35 53.10
#